data_AF-A0A921SW61-F1
#
_entry.id   AF-A0A921SW61-F1
#
_cell.length_a   1.000
_cell.length_b   1.000
_cell.length_c   1.000
_cell.angle_alpha   90.00
_cell.angle_beta   90.00
_cell.angle_gamma   90.00
#
_symmetry.space_group_name_H-M   'P 1'
#
loop_
_entity.id
_entity.type
_entity.pdbx_description
1 polymer ?
#
loop_
_entity_poly.entity_id
_entity_poly.type
_entity_poly.pdbx_seq_one_letter_code
_entity_poly.pdbx_strand_id
1 'polypeptide(L)'
;VLLRKEYERRAETLAGLPTEQSAREYAEDFTARVHEDRRENPFQVLLAPAWDGDDAARQWRALRAAAPTQEPPAPVASQPRARRRWWFFGRRG
;
A
#
# COMPACT_ATOMS: atom_id res chain seq x y z
N VAL A 1 0.93 15.60 -10.01
CA VAL A 1 1.12 14.92 -8.71
C VAL A 1 1.30 13.42 -8.96
N LEU A 2 2.53 12.91 -8.80
CA LEU A 2 2.84 11.50 -9.05
C LEU A 2 2.08 10.58 -8.09
N LEU A 3 1.97 10.98 -6.82
CA LEU A 3 1.26 10.24 -5.78
C LEU A 3 -0.24 10.10 -6.07
N ARG A 4 -0.87 11.08 -6.71
CA ARG A 4 -2.29 10.99 -7.08
C ARG A 4 -2.53 9.91 -8.14
N LYS A 5 -1.68 9.87 -9.17
CA LYS A 5 -1.75 8.83 -10.21
C LYS A 5 -1.47 7.44 -9.62
N GLU A 6 -0.55 7.35 -8.67
CA GLU A 6 -0.28 6.12 -7.93
C GLU A 6 -1.50 5.69 -7.10
N TYR A 7 -2.16 6.62 -6.40
CA TYR A 7 -3.41 6.35 -5.69
C TYR A 7 -4.55 5.92 -6.64
N GLU A 8 -4.65 6.50 -7.82
CA GLU A 8 -5.63 6.08 -8.84
C GLU A 8 -5.39 4.63 -9.29
N ARG A 9 -4.13 4.21 -9.44
CA ARG A 9 -3.73 2.85 -9.87
C ARG A 9 -3.52 1.86 -8.71
N ARG A 10 -3.87 2.26 -7.48
CA ARG A 10 -3.62 1.46 -6.28
C ARG A 10 -4.18 0.03 -6.35
N ALA A 11 -5.33 -0.16 -7.00
CA ALA A 11 -5.93 -1.48 -7.15
C ALA A 11 -5.07 -2.41 -8.02
N GLU A 12 -4.47 -1.89 -9.08
CA GLU A 12 -3.55 -2.64 -9.94
C GLU A 12 -2.27 -3.00 -9.16
N THR A 13 -1.73 -2.05 -8.40
CA THR A 13 -0.57 -2.28 -7.54
C THR A 13 -0.86 -3.36 -6.49
N LEU A 14 -2.00 -3.28 -5.79
CA LEU A 14 -2.41 -4.28 -4.82
C LEU A 14 -2.58 -5.67 -5.45
N ALA A 15 -3.18 -5.76 -6.63
CA ALA A 15 -3.35 -7.05 -7.32
C ALA A 15 -2.00 -7.72 -7.63
N GLY A 16 -0.94 -6.93 -7.85
CA GLY A 16 0.42 -7.42 -8.07
C GLY A 16 1.17 -7.82 -6.79
N LEU A 17 0.65 -7.51 -5.60
CA LEU A 17 1.33 -7.82 -4.34
C LEU A 17 1.11 -9.27 -3.90
N PRO A 18 2.18 -9.97 -3.45
CA PRO A 18 2.10 -11.39 -3.13
C PRO A 18 1.36 -11.67 -1.83
N THR A 19 1.31 -10.73 -0.88
CA THR A 19 0.77 -10.94 0.47
C THR A 19 -0.05 -9.75 0.97
N GLU A 20 -0.98 -10.02 1.90
CA GLU A 20 -1.72 -8.99 2.65
C GLU A 20 -0.78 -8.05 3.39
N GLN A 21 0.29 -8.58 3.99
CA GLN A 21 1.25 -7.77 4.73
C GLN A 21 1.96 -6.77 3.82
N SER A 22 2.30 -7.18 2.60
CA SER A 22 2.85 -6.27 1.59
C SER A 22 1.87 -5.16 1.20
N ALA A 23 0.56 -5.45 1.18
CA ALA A 23 -0.47 -4.44 0.93
C ALA A 23 -0.55 -3.40 2.06
N ARG A 24 -0.46 -3.84 3.32
CA ARG A 24 -0.40 -2.94 4.48
C ARG A 24 0.83 -2.04 4.42
N GLU A 25 2.00 -2.64 4.25
CA GLU A 25 3.29 -1.93 4.20
C GLU A 25 3.31 -0.94 3.04
N TYR A 26 2.78 -1.30 1.88
CA TYR A 26 2.65 -0.39 0.74
C TYR A 26 1.83 0.85 1.07
N ALA A 27 0.69 0.70 1.76
CA ALA A 27 -0.15 1.83 2.14
C ALA A 27 0.47 2.70 3.24
N GLU A 28 1.18 2.10 4.21
CA GLU A 28 1.96 2.84 5.21
C GLU A 28 3.05 3.70 4.56
N ASP A 29 3.83 3.12 3.64
CA ASP A 29 4.89 3.82 2.88
C ASP A 29 4.31 4.90 1.96
N PHE A 30 3.17 4.64 1.31
CA PHE A 30 2.47 5.63 0.51
C PHE A 30 2.03 6.82 1.36
N THR A 31 1.43 6.56 2.52
CA THR A 31 0.99 7.59 3.46
C THR A 31 2.15 8.43 3.99
N ALA A 32 3.29 7.80 4.30
CA ALA A 32 4.49 8.52 4.69
C ALA A 32 4.93 9.53 3.61
N ARG A 33 4.94 9.12 2.34
CA ARG A 33 5.26 9.99 1.20
C ARG A 33 4.24 11.10 0.98
N VAL A 34 2.95 10.82 1.17
CA VAL A 34 1.89 11.86 1.13
C VAL A 34 2.10 12.91 2.22
N HIS A 35 2.48 12.49 3.42
CA HIS A 35 2.78 13.41 4.51
C HIS A 35 4.03 14.25 4.25
N GLU A 36 5.08 13.66 3.68
CA GLU A 36 6.28 14.38 3.26
C GLU A 36 5.97 15.40 2.16
N ASP A 37 5.27 14.99 1.10
CA ASP A 37 4.85 15.87 -0.01
C ASP A 37 3.99 17.04 0.50
N ARG A 38 3.11 16.81 1.47
CA ARG A 38 2.32 17.87 2.12
C ARG A 38 3.19 18.83 2.95
N ARG A 39 4.27 18.34 3.59
CA ARG A 39 5.21 19.20 4.33
C ARG A 39 6.03 20.07 3.38
N GLU A 40 6.46 19.52 2.26
CA GLU A 40 7.22 20.24 1.24
C GLU A 40 6.36 21.21 0.43
N ASN A 41 5.09 20.86 0.19
CA ASN A 41 4.16 21.60 -0.66
C ASN A 41 2.84 21.96 0.09
N PRO A 42 2.89 22.80 1.14
CA PRO A 42 1.73 23.07 2.00
C PRO A 42 0.56 23.74 1.28
N PHE A 43 0.80 24.44 0.16
CA PHE A 43 -0.23 25.14 -0.62
C PHE A 43 -0.82 24.31 -1.77
N GLN A 44 -0.38 23.06 -1.98
CA GLN A 44 -1.00 22.20 -2.99
C GLN A 44 -2.35 21.66 -2.51
N VAL A 45 -3.42 22.00 -3.24
CA VAL A 45 -4.79 21.58 -2.95
C VAL A 45 -5.10 20.16 -3.46
N LEU A 46 -4.39 19.69 -4.50
CA LEU A 46 -4.68 18.43 -5.20
C LEU A 46 -3.70 17.29 -4.83
N LEU A 47 -3.43 17.11 -3.54
CA LEU A 47 -2.59 16.01 -3.06
C LEU A 47 -3.36 14.69 -2.98
N ALA A 48 -2.64 13.58 -3.06
CA ALA A 48 -3.24 12.27 -2.82
C ALA A 48 -3.70 12.15 -1.35
N PRO A 49 -4.81 11.45 -1.07
CA PRO A 49 -5.22 11.20 0.31
C PRO A 49 -4.27 10.19 0.98
N ALA A 50 -4.11 10.30 2.29
CA ALA A 50 -3.49 9.24 3.08
C ALA A 50 -4.30 7.94 2.96
N TRP A 51 -3.63 6.81 3.05
CA TRP A 51 -4.24 5.50 2.87
C TRP A 51 -3.89 4.57 4.03
N ASP A 52 -4.91 4.12 4.73
CA ASP A 52 -4.78 3.21 5.86
C ASP A 52 -4.33 1.81 5.44
N GLY A 53 -3.43 1.21 6.24
CA GLY A 53 -2.88 -0.12 5.99
C GLY A 53 -3.93 -1.23 6.02
N ASP A 54 -4.87 -1.18 6.97
CA ASP A 54 -5.92 -2.20 7.08
C ASP A 54 -6.98 -2.04 5.98
N ASP A 55 -7.25 -0.83 5.52
CA ASP A 55 -8.06 -0.60 4.33
C ASP A 55 -7.40 -1.21 3.07
N ALA A 56 -6.08 -1.05 2.91
CA ALA A 56 -5.33 -1.67 1.81
C ALA A 56 -5.33 -3.20 1.90
N ALA A 57 -5.16 -3.77 3.10
CA ALA A 57 -5.30 -5.21 3.34
C ALA A 57 -6.70 -5.73 2.96
N ARG A 58 -7.75 -5.01 3.36
CA ARG A 58 -9.14 -5.36 3.02
C ARG A 58 -9.36 -5.34 1.51
N GLN A 59 -8.86 -4.31 0.82
CA GLN A 59 -8.96 -4.21 -0.63
C GLN A 59 -8.15 -5.31 -1.34
N TRP A 60 -6.96 -5.65 -0.86
CA TRP A 60 -6.16 -6.76 -1.37
C TRP A 60 -6.89 -8.10 -1.26
N ARG A 61 -7.49 -8.39 -0.09
CA ARG A 61 -8.32 -9.60 0.10
C ARG A 61 -9.49 -9.64 -0.89
N ALA A 62 -10.18 -8.51 -1.07
CA ALA A 62 -11.30 -8.42 -2.00
C ALA A 62 -10.88 -8.69 -3.45
N LEU A 63 -9.74 -8.15 -3.88
CA LEU A 63 -9.18 -8.40 -5.22
C LEU A 63 -8.81 -9.87 -5.43
N ARG A 64 -8.21 -10.51 -4.42
CA ARG A 64 -7.85 -11.94 -4.46
C ARG A 64 -9.08 -12.84 -4.42
N ALA A 65 -10.12 -12.45 -3.70
CA ALA A 65 -11.40 -13.17 -3.66
C ALA A 65 -12.20 -13.02 -4.96
N ALA A 66 -12.09 -11.88 -5.66
CA ALA A 66 -12.75 -11.63 -6.94
C ALA A 66 -12.04 -12.30 -8.13
N ALA A 67 -10.75 -12.63 -8.00
CA ALA A 67 -10.03 -13.44 -8.97
C ALA A 67 -10.45 -14.92 -8.80
N PRO A 68 -10.98 -15.60 -9.84
CA PRO A 68 -11.36 -17.01 -9.75
C PRO A 68 -10.14 -17.89 -9.44
N THR A 69 -10.08 -18.30 -8.18
CA THR A 69 -9.29 -19.36 -7.53
C THR A 69 -8.08 -19.94 -8.29
N GLN A 70 -6.89 -19.53 -7.87
CA GLN A 70 -5.82 -20.48 -7.57
C GLN A 70 -5.61 -20.47 -6.05
N GLU A 71 -6.16 -21.51 -5.40
CA GLU A 71 -5.86 -22.09 -4.08
C GLU A 71 -5.60 -21.16 -2.86
N PRO A 72 -6.33 -21.34 -1.74
CA PRO A 72 -6.08 -20.56 -0.52
C PRO A 72 -4.81 -21.06 0.19
N PRO A 73 -3.77 -20.23 0.43
CA PRO A 73 -2.84 -20.56 1.48
C PRO A 73 -3.55 -20.40 2.83
N ALA A 74 -3.43 -21.45 3.65
CA ALA A 74 -3.92 -21.65 5.01
C ALA A 74 -3.88 -20.41 5.93
N PRO A 75 -4.66 -20.38 7.03
CA PRO A 75 -4.62 -19.30 8.01
C PRO A 75 -3.23 -19.23 8.66
N VAL A 76 -2.37 -18.36 8.15
CA VAL A 76 -1.08 -18.10 8.76
C VAL A 76 -1.31 -17.22 9.98
N ALA A 77 -1.17 -17.86 11.13
CA ALA A 77 -1.05 -17.30 12.46
C ALA A 77 -0.34 -15.94 12.48
N SER A 78 -0.80 -15.08 13.38
CA SER A 78 -0.09 -13.89 13.86
C SER A 78 1.37 -14.25 14.18
N GLN A 79 2.28 -14.00 13.23
CA GLN A 79 3.71 -14.17 13.45
C GLN A 79 4.35 -12.81 13.79
N PRO A 80 5.33 -12.79 14.70
CA PRO A 80 5.88 -11.57 15.26
C PRO A 80 6.55 -10.72 14.17
N ARG A 81 6.30 -9.40 14.24
CA ARG A 81 6.80 -8.33 13.37
C ARG A 81 8.33 -8.36 13.22
N ALA A 82 8.84 -9.19 12.32
CA ALA A 82 10.16 -8.99 11.75
C ALA A 82 10.03 -7.89 10.69
N ARG A 83 10.42 -6.66 11.04
CA ARG A 83 10.45 -5.48 10.15
C ARG A 83 11.49 -5.72 9.05
N ARG A 84 11.16 -6.55 8.06
CA ARG A 84 12.01 -6.81 6.90
C ARG A 84 11.84 -5.63 5.94
N ARG A 85 12.89 -4.81 5.86
CA ARG A 85 13.00 -3.64 4.99
C ARG A 85 13.05 -4.08 3.53
N TRP A 86 11.89 -4.20 2.90
CA TRP A 86 11.68 -4.28 1.45
C TRP A 86 10.50 -3.32 1.22
N TRP A 87 10.62 -2.13 0.64
CA TRP A 87 11.27 -1.78 -0.62
C TRP A 87 11.88 -0.36 -0.57
N PHE A 88 12.93 -0.15 -1.36
CA PHE A 88 13.66 1.12 -1.46
C PHE A 88 12.97 2.05 -2.47
N PHE A 89 11.80 2.61 -2.13
CA PHE A 89 11.16 3.65 -2.94
C PHE A 89 11.09 4.97 -2.18
N GLY A 90 12.09 5.82 -2.41
CA GLY A 90 12.04 7.24 -2.06
C GLY A 90 12.91 7.65 -0.87
N ARG A 91 14.19 7.28 -0.85
CA ARG A 91 15.21 8.07 -0.13
C ARG A 91 16.25 8.56 -1.12
N ARG A 92 15.92 9.65 -1.81
CA ARG A 92 16.90 10.49 -2.48
C ARG A 92 16.66 11.90 -1.95
N GLY A 93 17.52 12.30 -1.01
CA GLY A 93 17.75 13.72 -0.73
C GLY A 93 18.62 14.35 -1.81
#